data_AF-A0A497D6E8-F1
#
_entry.id   AF-A0A497D6E8-F1
#
_cell.length_a   1.000
_cell.length_b   1.000
_cell.length_c   1.000
_cell.angle_alpha   90.00
_cell.angle_beta   90.00
_cell.angle_gamma   90.00
#
_symmetry.space_group_name_H-M   'P 1'
#
loop_
_entity.id
_entity.type
_entity.pdbx_description
1 polymer ?
#
loop_
_entity_poly.entity_id
_entity_poly.type
_entity_poly.pdbx_seq_one_letter_code
_entity_poly.pdbx_strand_id
1 'polypeptide(L)'
;SVKKAIQLFRDDHYENMIVTGIPILKWQPVSGYHNVAEATAAVIRKLGFRDTIYLAPIPASILRDRTYSTAVVTRELFEQHPQWKKSFNIYSVGVHSRRSRLMFEKAFGDDYHIGIYADNDQSFDAVHWWKSSKGFRNVSNEFMAYLFVRFFFHPDIHQYIKQIDFGKYVDSIEKFRAKSIAEFTDPSKTPLDSLHFYTAYHDPVYFSANPTFRVKAGFEIDTTGEIFGMATNTNRKPNYRIYGHLHFMIGDTAQQLTVYQNVDFMNDPEYGKLLFLPFRDKTNEHSTYGAGRYLDISIPASDSIYLDFNKAYNPYCAYADRWSCPLVPFENHLEVSILAGEKKYRDSH
;
A
#
# COMPACT_ATOMS: atom_id res chain seq x y z
N SER A 1 19.45 20.88 -9.55
CA SER A 1 20.05 19.58 -9.16
C SER A 1 19.82 19.36 -7.66
N VAL A 2 19.87 18.12 -7.17
CA VAL A 2 19.65 17.82 -5.73
C VAL A 2 20.60 18.60 -4.80
N LYS A 3 21.87 18.76 -5.20
CA LYS A 3 22.84 19.56 -4.44
C LYS A 3 22.41 21.02 -4.26
N LYS A 4 21.89 21.65 -5.32
CA LYS A 4 21.38 23.03 -5.27
C LYS A 4 20.16 23.15 -4.35
N ALA A 5 19.27 22.17 -4.35
CA ALA A 5 18.11 22.16 -3.44
C ALA A 5 18.55 22.09 -1.97
N ILE A 6 19.57 21.27 -1.65
CA ILE A 6 20.16 21.20 -0.30
C ILE A 6 20.83 22.52 0.09
N GLN A 7 21.55 23.15 -0.84
CA GLN A 7 22.18 24.44 -0.58
C GLN A 7 21.12 25.51 -0.30
N LEU A 8 20.11 25.63 -1.16
CA LEU A 8 18.98 26.54 -0.97
C LEU A 8 18.29 26.31 0.38
N PHE A 9 18.07 25.05 0.76
CA PHE A 9 17.49 24.71 2.05
C PHE A 9 18.25 25.35 3.22
N ARG A 10 19.59 25.34 3.15
CA ARG A 10 20.48 25.88 4.18
C ARG A 10 20.56 27.40 4.13
N ASP A 11 20.74 27.95 2.93
CA ASP A 11 20.97 29.39 2.72
C ASP A 11 19.73 30.22 3.12
N ASP A 12 18.53 29.70 2.85
CA ASP A 12 17.25 30.35 3.19
C ASP A 12 16.66 29.86 4.53
N HIS A 13 17.40 29.07 5.31
CA HIS A 13 17.03 28.59 6.65
C HIS A 13 15.66 27.88 6.72
N TYR A 14 15.39 26.98 5.76
CA TYR A 14 14.16 26.17 5.81
C TYR A 14 14.20 25.16 6.97
N GLU A 15 13.03 24.91 7.56
CA GLU A 15 12.88 24.00 8.69
C GLU A 15 12.53 22.56 8.26
N ASN A 16 11.75 22.41 7.18
CA ASN A 16 11.18 21.13 6.76
C ASN A 16 11.48 20.87 5.29
N MET A 17 12.05 19.69 4.98
CA MET A 17 12.30 19.26 3.59
C MET A 17 11.28 18.20 3.19
N ILE A 18 10.46 18.51 2.19
CA ILE A 18 9.51 17.55 1.60
C ILE A 18 10.07 17.09 0.26
N VAL A 19 10.17 15.77 0.08
CA VAL A 19 10.57 15.15 -1.18
C VAL A 19 9.36 14.45 -1.78
N THR A 20 8.93 14.94 -2.94
CA THR A 20 7.84 14.36 -3.72
C THR A 20 8.39 13.40 -4.77
N GLY A 21 7.59 12.41 -5.20
CA GLY A 21 8.05 11.50 -6.24
C GLY A 21 6.96 10.62 -6.82
N ILE A 22 7.21 10.17 -8.05
CA ILE A 22 6.39 9.18 -8.72
C ILE A 22 6.85 7.76 -8.38
N PRO A 23 5.95 6.77 -8.47
CA PRO A 23 6.28 5.35 -8.38
C PRO A 23 7.35 4.91 -9.39
N ILE A 24 8.25 4.03 -8.95
CA ILE A 24 9.24 3.38 -9.82
C ILE A 24 8.64 2.04 -10.26
N LEU A 25 7.92 2.04 -11.39
CA LEU A 25 7.24 0.83 -11.89
C LEU A 25 8.19 -0.15 -12.59
N LYS A 26 9.25 0.36 -13.22
CA LYS A 26 10.29 -0.43 -13.88
C LYS A 26 11.55 -0.33 -13.03
N TRP A 27 12.24 -1.45 -12.81
CA TRP A 27 13.51 -1.55 -12.05
C TRP A 27 13.39 -1.46 -10.52
N GLN A 28 12.19 -1.53 -9.95
CA GLN A 28 12.00 -1.56 -8.48
C GLN A 28 12.87 -2.63 -7.78
N PRO A 29 12.93 -3.90 -8.23
CA PRO A 29 13.75 -4.93 -7.57
C PRO A 29 15.24 -4.62 -7.59
N VAL A 30 15.71 -3.90 -8.63
CA VAL A 30 17.13 -3.57 -8.83
C VAL A 30 17.52 -2.30 -8.07
N SER A 31 16.61 -1.31 -8.01
CA SER A 31 16.89 -0.02 -7.37
C SER A 31 16.83 -0.07 -5.85
N GLY A 32 16.08 -1.03 -5.28
CA GLY A 32 15.80 -1.10 -3.85
C GLY A 32 14.83 -0.03 -3.34
N TYR A 33 14.26 0.81 -4.22
CA TYR A 33 13.33 1.88 -3.88
C TYR A 33 12.01 1.72 -4.62
N HIS A 34 10.90 2.07 -3.95
CA HIS A 34 9.55 1.91 -4.50
C HIS A 34 9.10 3.13 -5.30
N ASN A 35 9.69 4.29 -5.00
CA ASN A 35 9.34 5.55 -5.63
C ASN A 35 10.56 6.48 -5.70
N VAL A 36 10.45 7.49 -6.57
CA VAL A 36 11.50 8.49 -6.80
C VAL A 36 11.76 9.33 -5.54
N ALA A 37 10.78 9.49 -4.64
CA ALA A 37 10.95 10.26 -3.42
C ALA A 37 11.93 9.57 -2.47
N GLU A 38 11.78 8.27 -2.25
CA GLU A 38 12.69 7.45 -1.45
C GLU A 38 14.11 7.46 -2.03
N ALA A 39 14.23 7.22 -3.34
CA ALA A 39 15.53 7.24 -4.01
C ALA A 39 16.21 8.62 -3.88
N THR A 40 15.46 9.70 -4.05
CA THR A 40 15.96 11.07 -3.92
C THR A 40 16.35 11.39 -2.48
N ALA A 41 15.54 10.98 -1.50
CA ALA A 41 15.87 11.13 -0.09
C ALA A 41 17.15 10.38 0.28
N ALA A 42 17.36 9.16 -0.22
CA ALA A 42 18.59 8.43 -0.02
C ALA A 42 19.82 9.15 -0.62
N VAL A 43 19.67 9.76 -1.80
CA VAL A 43 20.72 10.61 -2.39
C VAL A 43 20.99 11.84 -1.51
N ILE A 44 19.95 12.52 -1.03
CA ILE A 44 20.07 13.68 -0.13
C ILE A 44 20.82 13.31 1.16
N ARG A 45 20.50 12.15 1.76
CA ARG A 45 21.21 11.60 2.92
C ARG A 45 22.68 11.32 2.63
N LYS A 46 23.00 10.70 1.49
CA LYS A 46 24.38 10.45 1.05
C LYS A 46 25.18 11.73 0.84
N LEU A 47 24.52 12.83 0.48
CA LEU A 47 25.13 14.15 0.34
C LEU A 47 25.31 14.89 1.69
N GLY A 48 25.07 14.22 2.82
CA GLY A 48 25.35 14.74 4.16
C GLY A 48 24.21 15.55 4.78
N PHE A 49 23.00 15.49 4.22
CA PHE A 49 21.81 16.10 4.85
C PHE A 49 21.33 15.25 6.03
N ARG A 50 21.27 15.84 7.23
CA ARG A 50 20.97 15.12 8.49
C ARG A 50 19.61 15.44 9.07
N ASP A 51 18.98 16.55 8.70
CA ASP A 51 17.66 16.94 9.19
C ASP A 51 16.56 16.01 8.69
N THR A 52 15.33 16.21 9.19
CA THR A 52 14.17 15.40 8.82
C THR A 52 13.81 15.61 7.34
N ILE A 53 13.53 14.49 6.65
CA ILE A 53 13.01 14.49 5.28
C ILE A 53 11.63 13.85 5.33
N TYR A 54 10.62 14.60 4.90
CA TYR A 54 9.25 14.13 4.76
C TYR A 54 9.04 13.63 3.33
N LEU A 55 8.43 12.46 3.18
CA LEU A 55 8.19 11.86 1.86
C LEU A 55 6.73 12.05 1.46
N ALA A 56 6.52 12.53 0.23
CA ALA A 56 5.20 12.71 -0.37
C ALA A 56 5.09 11.96 -1.72
N PRO A 57 5.23 10.61 -1.74
CA PRO A 57 5.03 9.85 -2.96
C PRO A 57 3.55 9.74 -3.32
N ILE A 58 3.23 9.81 -4.62
CA ILE A 58 1.89 9.48 -5.11
C ILE A 58 1.77 7.97 -5.39
N PRO A 59 0.56 7.38 -5.32
CA PRO A 59 0.39 5.94 -5.58
C PRO A 59 0.67 5.49 -7.02
N ALA A 60 1.00 4.19 -7.20
CA ALA A 60 1.22 3.53 -8.50
C ALA A 60 0.05 3.67 -9.47
N SER A 61 -1.17 3.66 -8.94
CA SER A 61 -2.41 3.78 -9.71
C SER A 61 -2.66 5.18 -10.29
N ILE A 62 -1.96 6.21 -9.82
CA ILE A 62 -2.13 7.58 -10.31
C ILE A 62 -1.32 7.80 -11.60
N LEU A 63 -2.02 7.63 -12.73
CA LEU A 63 -1.43 7.76 -14.07
C LEU A 63 -1.58 9.16 -14.68
N ARG A 64 -2.61 9.92 -14.29
CA ARG A 64 -2.92 11.26 -14.80
C ARG A 64 -2.77 12.31 -13.70
N ASP A 65 -2.62 13.57 -14.12
CA ASP A 65 -2.61 14.74 -13.23
C ASP A 65 -1.63 14.65 -12.04
N ARG A 66 -0.52 13.92 -12.25
CA ARG A 66 0.46 13.57 -11.22
C ARG A 66 0.92 14.76 -10.40
N THR A 67 1.14 15.92 -11.03
CA THR A 67 1.55 17.15 -10.34
C THR A 67 0.48 17.65 -9.35
N TYR A 68 -0.80 17.57 -9.70
CA TYR A 68 -1.88 17.96 -8.79
C TYR A 68 -2.02 16.93 -7.67
N SER A 69 -1.98 15.63 -7.99
CA SER A 69 -1.98 14.58 -6.96
C SER A 69 -0.80 14.71 -5.99
N THR A 70 0.39 15.08 -6.48
CA THR A 70 1.54 15.40 -5.65
C THR A 70 1.26 16.59 -4.73
N ALA A 71 0.61 17.63 -5.23
CA ALA A 71 0.20 18.76 -4.39
C ALA A 71 -0.80 18.34 -3.30
N VAL A 72 -1.77 17.48 -3.63
CA VAL A 72 -2.75 16.95 -2.66
C VAL A 72 -2.08 16.09 -1.58
N VAL A 73 -1.17 15.17 -1.95
CA VAL A 73 -0.39 14.39 -0.96
C VAL A 73 0.49 15.31 -0.10
N THR A 74 1.06 16.37 -0.70
CA THR A 74 1.85 17.34 0.07
C THR A 74 0.96 18.11 1.04
N ARG A 75 -0.25 18.50 0.64
CA ARG A 75 -1.23 19.16 1.51
C ARG A 75 -1.60 18.29 2.71
N GLU A 76 -1.80 16.99 2.51
CA GLU A 76 -2.06 16.05 3.60
C GLU A 76 -0.93 16.05 4.65
N LEU A 77 0.34 16.17 4.23
CA LEU A 77 1.45 16.32 5.17
C LEU A 77 1.35 17.61 6.00
N PHE A 78 0.92 18.73 5.39
CA PHE A 78 0.66 19.97 6.14
C PHE A 78 -0.50 19.80 7.13
N GLU A 79 -1.55 19.06 6.75
CA GLU A 79 -2.69 18.77 7.63
C GLU A 79 -2.28 17.87 8.81
N GLN A 80 -1.33 16.94 8.61
CA GLN A 80 -0.71 16.13 9.67
C GLN A 80 0.25 16.92 10.58
N HIS A 81 0.66 18.11 10.15
CA HIS A 81 1.62 18.97 10.83
C HIS A 81 1.08 20.40 11.00
N PRO A 82 0.02 20.61 11.82
CA PRO A 82 -0.65 21.90 11.95
C PRO A 82 0.26 23.02 12.50
N GLN A 83 1.40 22.67 13.10
CA GLN A 83 2.41 23.63 13.56
C GLN A 83 3.25 24.27 12.44
N TRP A 84 3.21 23.73 11.22
CA TRP A 84 3.96 24.29 10.10
C TRP A 84 3.38 25.62 9.63
N LYS A 85 4.26 26.54 9.24
CA LYS A 85 3.86 27.81 8.62
C LYS A 85 3.08 27.50 7.34
N LYS A 86 2.00 28.24 7.06
CA LYS A 86 1.25 28.21 5.79
C LYS A 86 2.03 28.88 4.64
N SER A 87 3.32 28.58 4.53
CA SER A 87 4.21 29.13 3.51
C SER A 87 5.32 28.13 3.20
N PHE A 88 5.54 27.87 1.92
CA PHE A 88 6.62 27.00 1.46
C PHE A 88 7.05 27.35 0.04
N ASN A 89 8.22 26.85 -0.34
CA ASN A 89 8.74 27.02 -1.69
C ASN A 89 8.89 25.66 -2.36
N ILE A 90 8.46 25.59 -3.62
CA ILE A 90 8.64 24.41 -4.46
C ILE A 90 9.98 24.56 -5.16
N TYR A 91 10.82 23.52 -5.11
CA TYR A 91 12.02 23.44 -5.95
C TYR A 91 11.73 22.54 -7.15
N SER A 92 11.83 23.08 -8.37
CA SER A 92 11.55 22.35 -9.61
C SER A 92 12.57 22.68 -10.69
N VAL A 93 12.77 21.77 -11.64
CA VAL A 93 13.77 21.93 -12.71
C VAL A 93 13.03 22.11 -14.05
N GLY A 94 13.32 23.20 -14.73
CA GLY A 94 12.85 23.45 -16.09
C GLY A 94 11.50 24.17 -16.17
N VAL A 95 11.00 24.21 -17.40
CA VAL A 95 9.93 25.11 -17.86
C VAL A 95 8.57 24.86 -17.20
N HIS A 96 8.34 23.65 -16.68
CA HIS A 96 7.08 23.26 -16.04
C HIS A 96 6.89 23.86 -14.62
N SER A 97 7.93 24.49 -14.06
CA SER A 97 7.94 25.02 -12.68
C SER A 97 6.75 25.95 -12.38
N ARG A 98 6.37 26.83 -13.33
CA ARG A 98 5.22 27.74 -13.16
C ARG A 98 3.89 27.01 -13.10
N ARG A 99 3.71 25.99 -13.94
CA ARG A 99 2.50 25.15 -13.93
C ARG A 99 2.44 24.33 -12.64
N SER A 100 3.58 23.81 -12.17
CA SER A 100 3.65 23.13 -10.87
C SER A 100 3.19 24.04 -9.74
N ARG A 101 3.70 25.29 -9.66
CA ARG A 101 3.24 26.25 -8.64
C ARG A 101 1.72 26.46 -8.69
N LEU A 102 1.17 26.68 -9.89
CA LEU A 102 -0.27 26.87 -10.08
C LEU A 102 -1.11 25.64 -9.66
N MET A 103 -0.60 24.42 -9.90
CA MET A 103 -1.27 23.19 -9.43
C MET A 103 -1.27 23.08 -7.91
N PHE A 104 -0.19 23.51 -7.26
CA PHE A 104 -0.10 23.56 -5.80
C PHE A 104 -1.01 24.66 -5.22
N GLU A 105 -1.03 25.86 -5.80
CA GLU A 105 -1.98 26.93 -5.44
C GLU A 105 -3.44 26.42 -5.48
N LYS A 106 -3.82 25.70 -6.54
CA LYS A 106 -5.17 25.09 -6.66
C LYS A 106 -5.46 24.03 -5.59
N ALA A 107 -4.46 23.24 -5.18
CA ALA A 107 -4.66 22.19 -4.19
C ALA A 107 -4.71 22.72 -2.75
N PHE A 108 -3.87 23.72 -2.43
CA PHE A 108 -3.77 24.29 -1.08
C PHE A 108 -4.79 25.42 -0.82
N GLY A 109 -5.23 26.10 -1.86
CA GLY A 109 -6.08 27.30 -1.75
C GLY A 109 -5.29 28.54 -1.36
N ASP A 110 -6.02 29.67 -1.24
CA ASP A 110 -5.43 31.01 -1.07
C ASP A 110 -4.81 31.26 0.31
N ASP A 111 -5.06 30.36 1.26
CA ASP A 111 -4.53 30.39 2.63
C ASP A 111 -3.02 30.18 2.73
N TYR A 112 -2.39 29.67 1.67
CA TYR A 112 -0.97 29.30 1.64
C TYR A 112 -0.18 30.21 0.72
N HIS A 113 0.97 30.69 1.22
CA HIS A 113 1.94 31.38 0.39
C HIS A 113 2.89 30.38 -0.27
N ILE A 114 2.78 30.22 -1.60
CA ILE A 114 3.51 29.20 -2.34
C ILE A 114 4.48 29.85 -3.31
N GLY A 115 5.78 29.75 -3.02
CA GLY A 115 6.85 30.20 -3.91
C GLY A 115 7.40 29.08 -4.80
N ILE A 116 8.25 29.44 -5.77
CA ILE A 116 8.85 28.51 -6.72
C ILE A 116 10.30 28.91 -7.01
N TYR A 117 11.23 27.97 -6.84
CA TYR A 117 12.58 28.03 -7.37
C TYR A 117 12.66 27.15 -8.61
N ALA A 118 12.78 27.79 -9.76
CA ALA A 118 12.92 27.11 -11.05
C ALA A 118 14.41 27.02 -11.44
N ASP A 119 15.01 25.85 -11.27
CA ASP A 119 16.38 25.60 -11.75
C ASP A 119 16.38 25.33 -13.27
N ASN A 120 17.49 25.63 -13.93
CA ASN A 120 17.59 25.50 -15.37
C ASN A 120 17.70 24.03 -15.80
N ASP A 121 16.92 23.63 -16.81
CA ASP A 121 17.15 22.37 -17.53
C ASP A 121 18.42 22.53 -18.38
N GLN A 122 19.47 21.79 -18.04
CA GLN A 122 20.77 21.87 -18.73
C GLN A 122 20.77 21.21 -20.11
N SER A 123 19.67 20.59 -20.52
CA SER A 123 19.61 19.88 -21.81
C SER A 123 19.29 20.75 -23.02
N PHE A 124 19.01 22.05 -22.81
CA PHE A 124 18.92 23.06 -23.86
C PHE A 124 19.21 24.46 -23.30
N ASP A 125 19.54 25.42 -24.17
CA ASP A 125 19.69 26.83 -23.77
C ASP A 125 18.31 27.43 -23.43
N ALA A 126 18.07 27.72 -22.16
CA ALA A 126 16.81 28.27 -21.69
C ALA A 126 16.52 29.69 -22.19
N VAL A 127 17.56 30.49 -22.51
CA VAL A 127 17.41 31.85 -23.04
C VAL A 127 17.07 31.81 -24.52
N HIS A 128 17.73 30.93 -25.27
CA HIS A 128 17.51 30.75 -26.72
C HIS A 128 16.82 29.43 -27.05
N TRP A 129 15.79 29.07 -26.28
CA TRP A 129 15.14 27.77 -26.33
C TRP A 129 14.61 27.38 -27.73
N TRP A 130 14.22 28.37 -28.53
CA TRP A 130 13.72 28.20 -29.90
C TRP A 130 14.79 27.71 -30.89
N LYS A 131 16.09 27.81 -30.56
CA LYS A 131 17.18 27.33 -31.43
C LYS A 131 17.34 25.81 -31.43
N SER A 132 16.61 25.10 -30.56
CA SER A 132 16.66 23.63 -30.49
C SER A 132 15.25 23.02 -30.55
N SER A 133 15.13 21.86 -31.20
CA SER A 133 13.85 21.12 -31.27
C SER A 133 13.33 20.76 -29.87
N LYS A 134 14.24 20.38 -28.95
CA LYS A 134 13.90 20.05 -27.56
C LYS A 134 13.38 21.28 -26.79
N GLY A 135 14.10 22.40 -26.84
CA GLY A 135 13.70 23.63 -26.17
C GLY A 135 12.37 24.17 -26.71
N PHE A 136 12.19 24.18 -28.04
CA PHE A 136 10.94 24.59 -28.69
C PHE A 136 9.76 23.75 -28.21
N ARG A 137 9.86 22.42 -28.28
CA ARG A 137 8.78 21.50 -27.85
C ARG A 137 8.48 21.63 -26.35
N ASN A 138 9.50 21.71 -25.50
CA ASN A 138 9.32 21.79 -24.06
C ASN A 138 8.62 23.08 -23.65
N VAL A 139 9.09 24.23 -24.15
CA VAL A 139 8.53 25.54 -23.79
C VAL A 139 7.12 25.71 -24.34
N SER A 140 6.86 25.36 -25.61
CA SER A 140 5.54 25.52 -26.21
C SER A 140 4.49 24.61 -25.58
N ASN A 141 4.83 23.33 -25.34
CA ASN A 141 3.93 22.40 -24.67
C ASN A 141 3.60 22.85 -23.25
N GLU A 142 4.60 23.32 -22.49
CA GLU A 142 4.36 23.81 -21.13
C GLU A 142 3.61 25.13 -21.09
N PHE A 143 3.78 26.00 -22.09
CA PHE A 143 2.95 27.19 -22.23
C PHE A 143 1.47 26.82 -22.44
N MET A 144 1.19 25.91 -23.38
CA MET A 144 -0.18 25.42 -23.61
C MET A 144 -0.75 24.70 -22.38
N ALA A 145 0.04 23.86 -21.72
CA ALA A 145 -0.37 23.18 -20.50
C ALA A 145 -0.64 24.17 -19.35
N TYR A 146 0.16 25.23 -19.22
CA TYR A 146 -0.06 26.28 -18.23
C TYR A 146 -1.37 27.02 -18.48
N LEU A 147 -1.65 27.41 -19.72
CA LEU A 147 -2.92 28.05 -20.09
C LEU A 147 -4.10 27.10 -19.81
N PHE A 148 -3.98 25.83 -20.16
CA PHE A 148 -4.99 24.82 -19.85
C PHE A 148 -5.26 24.75 -18.34
N VAL A 149 -4.21 24.64 -17.51
CA VAL A 149 -4.37 24.60 -16.05
C VAL A 149 -5.00 25.89 -15.52
N ARG A 150 -4.60 27.04 -16.03
CA ARG A 150 -5.09 28.34 -15.57
C ARG A 150 -6.58 28.52 -15.83
N PHE A 151 -7.06 28.15 -17.00
CA PHE A 151 -8.42 28.49 -17.45
C PHE A 151 -9.41 27.34 -17.40
N PHE A 152 -8.97 26.09 -17.57
CA PHE A 152 -9.86 24.95 -17.78
C PHE A 152 -9.73 23.83 -16.73
N PHE A 153 -8.64 23.80 -15.96
CA PHE A 153 -8.45 22.79 -14.92
C PHE A 153 -9.02 23.24 -13.58
N HIS A 154 -10.23 22.74 -13.26
CA HIS A 154 -10.95 23.01 -12.01
C HIS A 154 -11.23 21.69 -11.29
N PRO A 155 -10.23 21.13 -10.59
CA PRO A 155 -10.34 19.81 -9.97
C PRO A 155 -11.22 19.83 -8.71
N ASP A 156 -11.99 18.77 -8.50
CA ASP A 156 -12.59 18.48 -7.19
C ASP A 156 -11.56 17.77 -6.31
N ILE A 157 -11.03 18.47 -5.31
CA ILE A 157 -10.02 17.92 -4.41
C ILE A 157 -10.50 16.66 -3.67
N HIS A 158 -11.79 16.56 -3.33
CA HIS A 158 -12.32 15.41 -2.61
C HIS A 158 -12.27 14.14 -3.46
N GLN A 159 -12.46 14.26 -4.79
CA GLN A 159 -12.30 13.15 -5.71
C GLN A 159 -10.84 12.67 -5.75
N TYR A 160 -9.88 13.61 -5.76
CA TYR A 160 -8.46 13.29 -5.76
C TYR A 160 -7.99 12.65 -4.45
N ILE A 161 -8.46 13.15 -3.31
CA ILE A 161 -8.18 12.54 -1.99
C ILE A 161 -8.65 11.09 -1.99
N LYS A 162 -9.89 10.81 -2.40
CA LYS A 162 -10.43 9.45 -2.48
C LYS A 162 -9.59 8.54 -3.40
N GLN A 163 -9.17 9.04 -4.56
CA GLN A 163 -8.32 8.29 -5.49
C GLN A 163 -6.94 8.00 -4.92
N ILE A 164 -6.34 8.97 -4.23
CA ILE A 164 -5.04 8.84 -3.58
C ILE A 164 -5.13 7.82 -2.44
N ASP A 165 -6.14 7.92 -1.57
CA ASP A 165 -6.34 6.99 -0.46
C ASP A 165 -6.55 5.55 -0.95
N PHE A 166 -7.38 5.39 -2.00
CA PHE A 166 -7.55 4.12 -2.67
C PHE A 166 -6.22 3.60 -3.23
N GLY A 167 -5.45 4.45 -3.92
CA GLY A 167 -4.16 4.07 -4.48
C GLY A 167 -3.15 3.67 -3.41
N LYS A 168 -3.04 4.43 -2.31
CA LYS A 168 -2.16 4.11 -1.17
C LYS A 168 -2.53 2.76 -0.55
N TYR A 169 -3.83 2.48 -0.44
CA TYR A 169 -4.31 1.20 0.03
C TYR A 169 -3.89 0.05 -0.91
N VAL A 170 -4.11 0.19 -2.22
CA VAL A 170 -3.69 -0.82 -3.21
C VAL A 170 -2.17 -1.06 -3.13
N ASP A 171 -1.36 0.00 -3.09
CA ASP A 171 0.10 -0.11 -2.97
C ASP A 171 0.51 -0.85 -1.68
N SER A 172 -0.23 -0.65 -0.58
CA SER A 172 0.02 -1.37 0.67
C SER A 172 -0.25 -2.88 0.57
N ILE A 173 -1.28 -3.26 -0.20
CA ILE A 173 -1.63 -4.67 -0.46
C ILE A 173 -0.59 -5.30 -1.38
N GLU A 174 -0.17 -4.61 -2.43
CA GLU A 174 0.87 -5.12 -3.34
C GLU A 174 2.22 -5.27 -2.62
N LYS A 175 2.56 -4.36 -1.71
CA LYS A 175 3.74 -4.50 -0.85
C LYS A 175 3.66 -5.73 0.07
N PHE A 176 2.48 -5.99 0.65
CA PHE A 176 2.23 -7.19 1.44
C PHE A 176 2.42 -8.46 0.60
N ARG A 177 1.80 -8.51 -0.59
CA ARG A 177 1.92 -9.65 -1.53
C ARG A 177 3.36 -9.89 -1.98
N ALA A 178 4.10 -8.82 -2.29
CA ALA A 178 5.51 -8.93 -2.68
C ALA A 178 6.37 -9.55 -1.57
N LYS A 179 6.08 -9.24 -0.30
CA LYS A 179 6.75 -9.90 0.85
C LYS A 179 6.40 -11.39 0.90
N SER A 180 5.12 -11.74 0.79
CA SER A 180 4.67 -13.14 0.79
C SER A 180 5.25 -13.94 -0.38
N ILE A 181 5.32 -13.37 -1.58
CA ILE A 181 5.95 -13.99 -2.75
C ILE A 181 7.45 -14.18 -2.51
N ALA A 182 8.14 -13.19 -1.96
CA ALA A 182 9.57 -13.31 -1.64
C ALA A 182 9.84 -14.47 -0.65
N GLU A 183 8.99 -14.65 0.37
CA GLU A 183 9.05 -15.79 1.28
C GLU A 183 8.72 -17.12 0.56
N PHE A 184 7.76 -17.12 -0.35
CA PHE A 184 7.38 -18.29 -1.14
C PHE A 184 8.48 -18.74 -2.12
N THR A 185 9.26 -17.79 -2.66
CA THR A 185 10.43 -18.04 -3.54
C THR A 185 11.68 -18.52 -2.80
N ASP A 186 11.73 -18.38 -1.48
CA ASP A 186 12.88 -18.79 -0.67
C ASP A 186 12.79 -20.31 -0.36
N PRO A 187 13.73 -21.15 -0.85
CA PRO A 187 13.70 -22.59 -0.63
C PRO A 187 13.72 -23.01 0.85
N SER A 188 14.16 -22.11 1.76
CA SER A 188 14.18 -22.36 3.20
C SER A 188 12.86 -22.05 3.91
N LYS A 189 11.95 -21.32 3.25
CA LYS A 189 10.68 -20.84 3.81
C LYS A 189 9.44 -21.34 3.07
N THR A 190 9.61 -21.75 1.81
CA THR A 190 8.51 -22.17 0.95
C THR A 190 7.72 -23.35 1.55
N PRO A 191 6.37 -23.35 1.42
CA PRO A 191 5.56 -24.49 1.82
C PRO A 191 5.65 -25.65 0.81
N LEU A 192 6.21 -25.44 -0.38
CA LEU A 192 6.43 -26.52 -1.35
C LEU A 192 7.44 -27.54 -0.81
N ASP A 193 7.38 -28.78 -1.30
CA ASP A 193 8.52 -29.70 -1.17
C ASP A 193 9.54 -29.43 -2.29
N SER A 194 10.75 -29.96 -2.14
CA SER A 194 11.84 -29.73 -3.08
C SER A 194 11.49 -30.14 -4.50
N LEU A 195 10.76 -31.25 -4.68
CA LEU A 195 10.38 -31.71 -6.01
C LEU A 195 9.46 -30.69 -6.70
N HIS A 196 8.37 -30.30 -6.03
CA HIS A 196 7.42 -29.33 -6.58
C HIS A 196 8.03 -27.95 -6.77
N PHE A 197 8.92 -27.52 -5.86
CA PHE A 197 9.63 -26.25 -5.99
C PHE A 197 10.47 -26.19 -7.28
N TYR A 198 11.17 -27.26 -7.66
CA TYR A 198 12.01 -27.25 -8.87
C TYR A 198 11.26 -27.63 -10.16
N THR A 199 10.10 -28.28 -10.08
CA THR A 199 9.41 -28.84 -11.25
C THR A 199 8.08 -28.17 -11.61
N ALA A 200 7.40 -27.54 -10.65
CA ALA A 200 6.04 -27.05 -10.81
C ALA A 200 5.79 -25.70 -10.09
N TYR A 201 6.86 -24.95 -9.78
CA TYR A 201 6.74 -23.64 -9.17
C TYR A 201 6.10 -22.62 -10.12
N HIS A 202 5.16 -21.85 -9.59
CA HIS A 202 4.76 -20.56 -10.13
C HIS A 202 4.42 -19.63 -8.96
N ASP A 203 4.36 -18.32 -9.21
CA ASP A 203 4.02 -17.38 -8.15
C ASP A 203 2.56 -17.60 -7.67
N PRO A 204 2.29 -17.42 -6.37
CA PRO A 204 0.93 -17.33 -5.85
C PRO A 204 0.14 -16.24 -6.58
N VAL A 205 -1.09 -16.57 -6.97
CA VAL A 205 -1.97 -15.67 -7.73
C VAL A 205 -2.99 -15.05 -6.79
N TYR A 206 -3.25 -13.75 -6.94
CA TYR A 206 -4.21 -13.01 -6.11
C TYR A 206 -5.35 -12.42 -6.93
N PHE A 207 -6.46 -12.09 -6.27
CA PHE A 207 -7.45 -11.16 -6.83
C PHE A 207 -6.87 -9.74 -6.87
N SER A 208 -7.37 -8.89 -7.77
CA SER A 208 -7.08 -7.46 -7.71
C SER A 208 -7.47 -6.90 -6.35
N ALA A 209 -6.63 -6.05 -5.76
CA ALA A 209 -6.91 -5.45 -4.46
C ALA A 209 -8.25 -4.67 -4.53
N ASN A 210 -9.16 -5.00 -3.61
CA ASN A 210 -10.49 -4.45 -3.57
C ASN A 210 -10.84 -3.96 -2.16
N PRO A 211 -10.87 -2.64 -1.91
CA PRO A 211 -11.15 -2.08 -0.60
C PRO A 211 -12.56 -2.35 -0.06
N THR A 212 -13.52 -2.79 -0.88
CA THR A 212 -14.84 -3.21 -0.36
C THR A 212 -14.74 -4.44 0.55
N PHE A 213 -13.66 -5.21 0.43
CA PHE A 213 -13.34 -6.35 1.29
C PHE A 213 -12.37 -6.01 2.44
N ARG A 214 -12.15 -4.71 2.69
CA ARG A 214 -11.59 -4.21 3.95
C ARG A 214 -12.73 -3.68 4.80
N VAL A 215 -13.29 -4.56 5.62
CA VAL A 215 -14.52 -4.27 6.38
C VAL A 215 -14.19 -3.94 7.83
N LYS A 216 -14.95 -3.00 8.40
CA LYS A 216 -14.93 -2.77 9.85
C LYS A 216 -15.86 -3.78 10.51
N ALA A 217 -15.34 -4.55 11.45
CA ALA A 217 -16.09 -5.49 12.26
C ALA A 217 -16.21 -4.99 13.69
N GLY A 218 -17.39 -5.18 14.30
CA GLY A 218 -17.54 -5.16 15.75
C GLY A 218 -16.93 -6.42 16.33
N PHE A 219 -16.29 -6.30 17.49
CA PHE A 219 -15.54 -7.38 18.11
C PHE A 219 -16.01 -7.63 19.54
N GLU A 220 -16.64 -8.78 19.72
CA GLU A 220 -17.07 -9.28 21.02
C GLU A 220 -16.03 -10.27 21.53
N ILE A 221 -15.25 -9.87 22.53
CA ILE A 221 -14.24 -10.73 23.14
C ILE A 221 -14.96 -11.79 24.01
N ASP A 222 -14.68 -13.05 23.71
CA ASP A 222 -15.08 -14.19 24.52
C ASP A 222 -13.89 -15.13 24.68
N THR A 223 -13.18 -15.00 25.80
CA THR A 223 -12.08 -15.89 26.18
C THR A 223 -12.48 -16.86 27.28
N THR A 224 -13.79 -17.02 27.55
CA THR A 224 -14.30 -17.88 28.62
C THR A 224 -14.40 -19.34 28.20
N GLY A 225 -14.40 -19.59 26.88
CA GLY A 225 -14.43 -20.93 26.31
C GLY A 225 -13.23 -21.80 26.72
N GLU A 226 -13.48 -23.10 26.84
CA GLU A 226 -12.46 -24.09 27.14
C GLU A 226 -11.42 -24.20 26.01
N ILE A 227 -10.20 -24.55 26.39
CA ILE A 227 -9.15 -24.89 25.43
C ILE A 227 -9.55 -26.21 24.77
N PHE A 228 -9.49 -26.25 23.43
CA PHE A 228 -9.82 -27.42 22.65
C PHE A 228 -8.74 -27.74 21.62
N GLY A 229 -8.67 -29.02 21.24
CA GLY A 229 -7.80 -29.47 20.16
C GLY A 229 -8.45 -29.18 18.80
N MET A 230 -7.97 -28.17 18.10
CA MET A 230 -8.51 -27.78 16.79
C MET A 230 -8.25 -28.89 15.77
N ALA A 231 -9.31 -29.34 15.08
CA ALA A 231 -9.22 -30.39 14.08
C ALA A 231 -8.33 -29.93 12.91
N THR A 232 -7.48 -30.84 12.42
CA THR A 232 -6.65 -30.62 11.22
C THR A 232 -6.96 -31.68 10.17
N ASN A 233 -6.39 -31.56 8.98
CA ASN A 233 -6.40 -32.61 7.95
C ASN A 233 -5.57 -33.86 8.34
N THR A 234 -4.93 -33.89 9.51
CA THR A 234 -4.19 -35.04 10.05
C THR A 234 -4.63 -35.33 11.50
N ASN A 235 -3.97 -36.28 12.16
CA ASN A 235 -4.26 -36.60 13.57
C ASN A 235 -3.76 -35.54 14.57
N ARG A 236 -2.98 -34.53 14.12
CA ARG A 236 -2.49 -33.46 14.98
C ARG A 236 -3.66 -32.58 15.42
N LYS A 237 -3.69 -32.21 16.70
CA LYS A 237 -4.70 -31.32 17.30
C LYS A 237 -4.03 -30.22 18.13
N PRO A 238 -3.56 -29.12 17.51
CA PRO A 238 -3.01 -27.98 18.24
C PRO A 238 -4.06 -27.37 19.17
N ASN A 239 -3.61 -26.82 20.30
CA ASN A 239 -4.52 -26.26 21.30
C ASN A 239 -4.94 -24.84 20.91
N TYR A 240 -6.24 -24.61 20.81
CA TYR A 240 -6.82 -23.31 20.56
C TYR A 240 -7.86 -22.99 21.63
N ARG A 241 -8.14 -21.69 21.78
CA ARG A 241 -9.35 -21.21 22.45
C ARG A 241 -10.10 -20.28 21.51
N ILE A 242 -11.42 -20.21 21.67
CA ILE A 242 -12.17 -19.07 21.13
C ILE A 242 -11.63 -17.82 21.83
N TYR A 243 -11.40 -16.78 21.05
CA TYR A 243 -11.01 -15.48 21.56
C TYR A 243 -12.15 -14.47 21.44
N GLY A 244 -13.05 -14.65 20.47
CA GLY A 244 -14.24 -13.83 20.34
C GLY A 244 -14.96 -14.00 19.01
N HIS A 245 -15.97 -13.15 18.81
CA HIS A 245 -16.81 -13.13 17.63
C HIS A 245 -16.73 -11.78 16.92
N LEU A 246 -16.60 -11.84 15.60
CA LEU A 246 -16.50 -10.69 14.71
C LEU A 246 -17.81 -10.55 13.94
N HIS A 247 -18.46 -9.40 14.06
CA HIS A 247 -19.71 -9.09 13.37
C HIS A 247 -19.51 -7.97 12.37
N PHE A 248 -19.88 -8.19 11.11
CA PHE A 248 -19.67 -7.23 10.03
C PHE A 248 -20.68 -7.41 8.90
N MET A 249 -20.70 -6.43 7.99
CA MET A 249 -21.51 -6.47 6.78
C MET A 249 -20.61 -6.64 5.56
N ILE A 250 -21.03 -7.46 4.60
CA ILE A 250 -20.49 -7.47 3.24
C ILE A 250 -21.64 -7.18 2.28
N GLY A 251 -21.59 -6.02 1.63
CA GLY A 251 -22.78 -5.46 0.99
C GLY A 251 -23.89 -5.30 2.02
N ASP A 252 -25.06 -5.87 1.74
CA ASP A 252 -26.24 -5.84 2.61
C ASP A 252 -26.41 -7.12 3.45
N THR A 253 -25.44 -8.04 3.42
CA THR A 253 -25.53 -9.31 4.15
C THR A 253 -24.71 -9.26 5.44
N ALA A 254 -25.37 -9.47 6.58
CA ALA A 254 -24.71 -9.65 7.87
C ALA A 254 -23.91 -10.94 7.88
N GLN A 255 -22.69 -10.88 8.40
CA GLN A 255 -21.76 -11.99 8.52
C GLN A 255 -21.21 -12.05 9.96
N GLN A 256 -20.82 -13.26 10.36
CA GLN A 256 -20.15 -13.51 11.63
C GLN A 256 -18.97 -14.44 11.38
N LEU A 257 -17.86 -14.22 12.08
CA LEU A 257 -16.76 -15.17 12.17
C LEU A 257 -16.30 -15.29 13.61
N THR A 258 -16.01 -16.51 14.04
CA THR A 258 -15.33 -16.79 15.30
C THR A 258 -13.82 -16.70 15.09
N VAL A 259 -13.12 -15.99 15.97
CA VAL A 259 -11.66 -15.88 15.93
C VAL A 259 -11.04 -16.67 17.08
N TYR A 260 -9.91 -17.32 16.79
CA TYR A 260 -9.25 -18.23 17.72
C TYR A 260 -7.86 -17.73 18.11
N GLN A 261 -7.40 -18.09 19.30
CA GLN A 261 -6.02 -17.89 19.72
C GLN A 261 -5.32 -19.25 19.86
N ASN A 262 -4.15 -19.37 19.25
CA ASN A 262 -3.31 -20.55 19.43
C ASN A 262 -2.67 -20.50 20.81
N VAL A 263 -3.07 -21.43 21.67
CA VAL A 263 -2.62 -21.51 23.08
C VAL A 263 -1.14 -21.92 23.14
N ASP A 264 -0.72 -22.79 22.22
CA ASP A 264 0.65 -23.31 22.18
C ASP A 264 1.68 -22.21 21.88
N PHE A 265 1.27 -21.11 21.24
CA PHE A 265 2.14 -19.98 20.85
C PHE A 265 1.87 -18.68 21.62
N MET A 266 1.07 -18.66 22.70
CA MET A 266 0.73 -17.41 23.40
C MET A 266 1.93 -16.61 23.93
N ASN A 267 3.01 -17.30 24.31
CA ASN A 267 4.22 -16.67 24.82
C ASN A 267 5.28 -16.43 23.73
N ASP A 268 4.97 -16.76 22.49
CA ASP A 268 5.87 -16.56 21.37
C ASP A 268 5.96 -15.05 21.03
N PRO A 269 7.17 -14.48 20.91
CA PRO A 269 7.33 -13.05 20.64
C PRO A 269 6.82 -12.62 19.26
N GLU A 270 6.75 -13.53 18.29
CA GLU A 270 6.26 -13.30 16.93
C GLU A 270 4.76 -13.62 16.82
N TYR A 271 4.33 -14.78 17.32
CA TYR A 271 2.98 -15.29 17.10
C TYR A 271 1.99 -15.04 18.24
N GLY A 272 2.44 -14.78 19.47
CA GLY A 272 1.57 -14.72 20.65
C GLY A 272 0.52 -13.61 20.65
N LYS A 273 0.70 -12.61 19.78
CA LYS A 273 -0.24 -11.48 19.59
C LYS A 273 -1.12 -11.60 18.34
N LEU A 274 -1.00 -12.71 17.61
CA LEU A 274 -1.83 -13.00 16.44
C LEU A 274 -2.99 -13.91 16.83
N LEU A 275 -4.15 -13.58 16.30
CA LEU A 275 -5.34 -14.39 16.33
C LEU A 275 -5.56 -15.01 14.96
N PHE A 276 -5.97 -16.27 14.97
CA PHE A 276 -6.21 -17.09 13.81
C PHE A 276 -7.68 -17.00 13.38
N LEU A 277 -7.93 -16.55 12.15
CA LEU A 277 -9.26 -16.43 11.56
C LEU A 277 -9.37 -17.33 10.31
N PRO A 278 -9.68 -18.62 10.48
CA PRO A 278 -9.98 -19.51 9.36
C PRO A 278 -11.38 -19.21 8.82
N PHE A 279 -11.57 -19.20 7.50
CA PHE A 279 -12.90 -19.02 6.93
C PHE A 279 -13.08 -19.74 5.59
N ARG A 280 -14.34 -20.01 5.28
CA ARG A 280 -14.82 -20.40 3.95
C ARG A 280 -15.82 -19.38 3.46
N ASP A 281 -16.00 -19.31 2.17
CA ASP A 281 -16.91 -18.42 1.48
C ASP A 281 -17.31 -19.03 0.12
N LYS A 282 -18.22 -18.38 -0.60
CA LYS A 282 -18.77 -18.91 -1.87
C LYS A 282 -17.74 -18.99 -3.02
N THR A 283 -16.51 -18.49 -2.86
CA THR A 283 -15.45 -18.66 -3.86
C THR A 283 -14.67 -19.96 -3.72
N ASN A 284 -14.77 -20.66 -2.58
CA ASN A 284 -14.09 -21.94 -2.39
C ASN A 284 -14.58 -22.96 -3.43
N GLU A 285 -13.69 -23.88 -3.85
CA GLU A 285 -13.94 -24.89 -4.89
C GLU A 285 -14.09 -24.33 -6.32
N HIS A 286 -14.15 -23.02 -6.48
CA HIS A 286 -14.17 -22.34 -7.78
C HIS A 286 -12.86 -21.60 -8.04
N SER A 287 -12.66 -20.48 -7.34
CA SER A 287 -11.53 -19.56 -7.55
C SER A 287 -10.54 -19.52 -6.39
N THR A 288 -10.91 -20.07 -5.23
CA THR A 288 -10.05 -20.15 -4.03
C THR A 288 -9.93 -21.60 -3.54
N TYR A 289 -8.92 -21.87 -2.70
CA TYR A 289 -8.64 -23.23 -2.23
C TYR A 289 -9.85 -23.86 -1.54
N GLY A 290 -10.16 -25.12 -1.87
CA GLY A 290 -11.40 -25.78 -1.47
C GLY A 290 -11.60 -25.86 0.05
N ALA A 291 -10.56 -26.16 0.82
CA ALA A 291 -10.70 -26.33 2.27
C ALA A 291 -10.84 -25.01 3.06
N GLY A 292 -10.69 -23.86 2.40
CA GLY A 292 -10.78 -22.54 3.03
C GLY A 292 -9.49 -21.74 2.97
N ARG A 293 -9.53 -20.55 3.58
CA ARG A 293 -8.42 -19.59 3.64
C ARG A 293 -8.28 -19.05 5.05
N TYR A 294 -7.13 -18.48 5.34
CA TYR A 294 -6.81 -17.93 6.65
C TYR A 294 -6.58 -16.43 6.56
N LEU A 295 -6.84 -15.76 7.68
CA LEU A 295 -6.44 -14.39 7.92
C LEU A 295 -5.86 -14.32 9.34
N ASP A 296 -4.67 -13.74 9.49
CA ASP A 296 -4.10 -13.46 10.81
C ASP A 296 -4.44 -12.03 11.19
N ILE A 297 -5.00 -11.84 12.38
CA ILE A 297 -5.37 -10.52 12.91
C ILE A 297 -4.63 -10.27 14.22
N SER A 298 -4.11 -9.06 14.40
CA SER A 298 -3.53 -8.67 15.69
C SER A 298 -4.63 -8.43 16.72
N ILE A 299 -4.38 -8.79 17.98
CA ILE A 299 -5.30 -8.49 19.09
C ILE A 299 -5.57 -6.97 19.12
N PRO A 300 -6.82 -6.51 18.90
CA PRO A 300 -7.15 -5.09 18.89
C PRO A 300 -7.19 -4.52 20.31
N ALA A 301 -6.96 -3.21 20.43
CA ALA A 301 -7.13 -2.46 21.66
C ALA A 301 -8.57 -1.91 21.84
N SER A 302 -9.46 -2.18 20.88
CA SER A 302 -10.83 -1.68 20.79
C SER A 302 -11.83 -2.80 20.54
N ASP A 303 -13.11 -2.49 20.76
CA ASP A 303 -14.30 -3.29 20.43
C ASP A 303 -14.59 -3.37 18.91
N SER A 304 -13.68 -2.90 18.08
CA SER A 304 -13.79 -2.99 16.63
C SER A 304 -12.42 -3.15 15.97
N ILE A 305 -12.41 -3.82 14.82
CA ILE A 305 -11.20 -4.11 14.04
C ILE A 305 -11.50 -4.06 12.55
N TYR A 306 -10.50 -3.77 11.72
CA TYR A 306 -10.60 -3.93 10.28
C TYR A 306 -10.17 -5.33 9.87
N LEU A 307 -11.09 -6.08 9.25
CA LEU A 307 -10.79 -7.34 8.57
C LEU A 307 -10.46 -7.03 7.11
N ASP A 308 -9.25 -7.36 6.69
CA ASP A 308 -8.76 -7.10 5.35
C ASP A 308 -8.59 -8.41 4.58
N PHE A 309 -9.67 -8.88 3.95
CA PHE A 309 -9.66 -10.13 3.21
C PHE A 309 -8.74 -10.08 1.98
N ASN A 310 -8.24 -8.90 1.57
CA ASN A 310 -7.19 -8.80 0.54
C ASN A 310 -5.86 -9.42 0.97
N LYS A 311 -5.69 -9.66 2.27
CA LYS A 311 -4.54 -10.33 2.89
C LYS A 311 -4.82 -11.80 3.25
N ALA A 312 -6.01 -12.32 2.91
CA ALA A 312 -6.30 -13.73 3.13
C ALA A 312 -5.38 -14.60 2.27
N TYR A 313 -4.85 -15.66 2.87
CA TYR A 313 -3.86 -16.54 2.27
C TYR A 313 -4.31 -18.01 2.33
N ASN A 314 -3.73 -18.85 1.47
CA ASN A 314 -4.03 -20.27 1.48
C ASN A 314 -3.28 -20.99 2.60
N PRO A 315 -3.89 -21.99 3.26
CA PRO A 315 -3.18 -22.86 4.19
C PRO A 315 -2.03 -23.60 3.49
N TYR A 316 -1.00 -24.00 4.24
CA TYR A 316 0.14 -24.71 3.64
C TYR A 316 -0.24 -26.04 2.96
N CYS A 317 -1.29 -26.71 3.42
CA CYS A 317 -1.85 -27.91 2.78
C CYS A 317 -2.41 -27.65 1.38
N ALA A 318 -2.64 -26.39 0.98
CA ALA A 318 -3.00 -26.04 -0.38
C ALA A 318 -1.83 -26.23 -1.37
N TYR A 319 -0.59 -26.25 -0.87
CA TYR A 319 0.60 -26.37 -1.71
C TYR A 319 1.25 -27.76 -1.63
N ALA A 320 1.15 -28.46 -0.50
CA ALA A 320 1.69 -29.81 -0.32
C ALA A 320 0.97 -30.59 0.80
N ASP A 321 0.67 -31.86 0.54
CA ASP A 321 -0.11 -32.73 1.45
C ASP A 321 0.61 -33.06 2.77
N ARG A 322 1.93 -32.83 2.83
CA ARG A 322 2.75 -33.07 4.04
C ARG A 322 2.38 -32.16 5.23
N TRP A 323 1.64 -31.09 4.98
CA TRP A 323 1.29 -30.11 6.01
C TRP A 323 0.02 -30.48 6.76
N SER A 324 0.08 -30.31 8.08
CA SER A 324 -1.08 -30.41 8.97
C SER A 324 -1.66 -29.02 9.21
N CYS A 325 -2.84 -28.77 8.65
CA CYS A 325 -3.50 -27.47 8.67
C CYS A 325 -4.87 -27.56 9.34
N PRO A 326 -5.23 -26.59 10.20
CA PRO A 326 -6.56 -26.50 10.80
C PRO A 326 -7.70 -26.52 9.79
N LEU A 327 -8.73 -27.32 10.05
CA LEU A 327 -9.96 -27.28 9.27
C LEU A 327 -10.75 -26.02 9.66
N VAL A 328 -11.42 -25.43 8.68
CA VAL A 328 -12.31 -24.28 8.94
C VAL A 328 -13.56 -24.79 9.68
N PRO A 329 -13.88 -24.24 10.87
CA PRO A 329 -15.11 -24.57 11.58
C PRO A 329 -16.35 -24.12 10.80
N PHE A 330 -17.46 -24.84 10.93
CA PHE A 330 -18.67 -24.60 10.13
C PHE A 330 -19.26 -23.21 10.37
N GLU A 331 -19.17 -22.70 11.60
CA GLU A 331 -19.56 -21.35 11.99
C GLU A 331 -18.78 -20.24 11.26
N ASN A 332 -17.64 -20.57 10.64
CA ASN A 332 -16.83 -19.65 9.86
C ASN A 332 -17.04 -19.81 8.34
N HIS A 333 -18.19 -20.33 7.92
CA HIS A 333 -18.60 -20.39 6.52
C HIS A 333 -19.46 -19.17 6.18
N LEU A 334 -18.90 -18.26 5.38
CA LEU A 334 -19.57 -17.04 4.92
C LEU A 334 -20.54 -17.35 3.77
N GLU A 335 -21.67 -16.65 3.78
CA GLU A 335 -22.73 -16.78 2.76
C GLU A 335 -22.52 -15.87 1.55
N VAL A 336 -21.34 -15.28 1.41
CA VAL A 336 -21.00 -14.31 0.36
C VAL A 336 -19.74 -14.77 -0.38
N SER A 337 -19.49 -14.21 -1.56
CA SER A 337 -18.24 -14.43 -2.29
C SER A 337 -17.20 -13.37 -1.90
N ILE A 338 -16.04 -13.81 -1.44
CA ILE A 338 -14.91 -12.93 -1.08
C ILE A 338 -13.90 -12.92 -2.22
N LEU A 339 -14.13 -12.02 -3.19
CA LEU A 339 -13.28 -11.80 -4.37
C LEU A 339 -12.05 -10.94 -4.05
N ALA A 340 -11.34 -11.31 -2.98
CA ALA A 340 -10.15 -10.65 -2.46
C ALA A 340 -9.19 -11.70 -1.89
N GLY A 341 -7.90 -11.39 -1.81
CA GLY A 341 -6.89 -12.30 -1.25
C GLY A 341 -6.29 -13.26 -2.27
N GLU A 342 -5.67 -14.33 -1.77
CA GLU A 342 -5.04 -15.36 -2.58
C GLU A 342 -6.09 -16.26 -3.27
N LYS A 343 -5.84 -16.60 -4.53
CA LYS A 343 -6.60 -17.58 -5.31
C LYS A 343 -6.03 -18.98 -5.08
N LYS A 344 -6.75 -20.01 -5.54
CA LYS A 344 -6.23 -21.39 -5.50
C LYS A 344 -4.87 -21.48 -6.23
N TYR A 345 -3.92 -22.20 -5.64
CA TYR A 345 -2.59 -22.37 -6.21
C TYR A 345 -2.58 -23.42 -7.33
N ARG A 346 -3.24 -24.57 -7.12
CA ARG A 346 -3.42 -25.62 -8.13
C ARG A 346 -4.87 -25.63 -8.59
N ASP A 347 -5.09 -25.97 -9.85
CA ASP A 347 -6.40 -26.46 -10.27
C ASP A 347 -6.65 -27.80 -9.56
N SER A 348 -7.77 -27.88 -8.85
CA SER A 348 -8.23 -29.12 -8.23
C SER A 348 -8.35 -30.19 -9.31
N HIS A 349 -7.64 -31.31 -9.11
CA HIS A 349 -7.72 -32.51 -9.95
C HIS A 349 -9.15 -33.04 -10.07
#